data_AF-A0A662HBB4-F1
#
_entry.id   AF-A0A662HBB4-F1
#
_cell.length_a   1.000
_cell.length_b   1.000
_cell.length_c   1.000
_cell.angle_alpha   90.00
_cell.angle_beta   90.00
_cell.angle_gamma   90.00
#
_symmetry.space_group_name_H-M   'P 1'
#
loop_
_entity.id
_entity.type
_entity.pdbx_description
1 polymer ?
#
loop_
_entity_poly.entity_id
_entity_poly.type
_entity_poly.pdbx_seq_one_letter_code
_entity_poly.pdbx_strand_id
1 'polypeptide(L)'
;MKAGRVLAYIILTLLTLALLSGLSQASTNTKKTGPVRALAEVGFGSRGSIRREKIISLSGLPVDRTVKVTLSISYYLEAKPVTYVEVGVVEQEWKDSLAHNGVGPPKWKSGSKSWSCTNPGSSVSFTIYAYASKSWKGGEGTARITATLKAEWPDVVTVAAGEGGSVSPSGRLEVWGDYLSVRAMPDPGYKFDHWEVSGGISIVGSSANGRFRVKGDGTIRAIFRKLPPPCPVEYKLTIAVRPSGAGTTSPSPGTYRYCAGTSVTVSASAYKGYVFDHWELDGASAGSSASITVAMDRDHSLVAVFKSGGDRGGGGGGQPPG
;
A
#
# COMPACT_ATOMS: atom_id res chain seq x y z
N MET A 1 0.17 -78.93 29.59
CA MET A 1 -0.16 -77.83 28.65
C MET A 1 -0.45 -76.55 29.41
N LYS A 2 0.45 -75.55 29.32
CA LYS A 2 0.16 -74.09 29.31
C LYS A 2 1.46 -73.29 29.49
N ALA A 3 2.50 -73.64 28.74
CA ALA A 3 3.64 -72.77 28.47
C ALA A 3 3.25 -71.55 27.58
N GLY A 4 2.02 -71.54 27.02
CA GLY A 4 1.51 -70.47 26.16
C GLY A 4 0.82 -69.28 26.85
N ARG A 5 0.80 -69.19 28.19
CA ARG A 5 0.16 -68.05 28.90
C ARG A 5 1.13 -67.07 29.56
N VAL A 6 2.39 -67.44 29.76
CA VAL A 6 3.41 -66.53 30.32
C VAL A 6 4.12 -65.75 29.20
N LEU A 7 4.26 -66.35 28.00
CA LEU A 7 4.87 -65.68 26.84
C LEU A 7 3.98 -64.54 26.29
N ALA A 8 2.65 -64.64 26.39
CA ALA A 8 1.73 -63.59 25.96
C ALA A 8 1.73 -62.36 26.88
N TYR A 9 2.08 -62.51 28.17
CA TYR A 9 2.17 -61.38 29.10
C TYR A 9 3.52 -60.65 29.04
N ILE A 10 4.59 -61.33 28.63
CA ILE A 10 5.91 -60.71 28.41
C ILE A 10 5.96 -60.01 27.03
N ILE A 11 5.26 -60.53 26.01
CA ILE A 11 5.13 -59.86 24.71
C ILE A 11 4.18 -58.65 24.76
N LEU A 12 3.20 -58.62 25.68
CA LEU A 12 2.29 -57.47 25.83
C LEU A 12 2.81 -56.39 26.81
N THR A 13 3.74 -56.72 27.72
CA THR A 13 4.41 -55.72 28.57
C THR A 13 5.67 -55.12 27.93
N LEU A 14 6.20 -55.72 26.86
CA LEU A 14 7.26 -55.15 26.04
C LEU A 14 6.75 -54.27 24.88
N LEU A 15 5.43 -54.08 24.74
CA LEU A 15 4.86 -53.19 23.71
C LEU A 15 4.46 -51.78 24.22
N THR A 16 4.77 -51.43 25.47
CA THR A 16 4.51 -50.10 26.04
C THR A 16 5.77 -49.33 26.45
N LEU A 17 6.96 -49.90 26.19
CA LEU A 17 8.24 -49.20 26.37
C LEU A 17 8.99 -49.12 25.04
N ALA A 18 9.32 -47.88 24.66
CA ALA A 18 10.13 -47.47 23.51
C ALA A 18 9.49 -47.59 22.11
N LEU A 19 8.88 -46.48 21.67
CA LEU A 19 9.21 -45.86 20.38
C LEU A 19 8.75 -44.40 20.42
N LEU A 20 9.63 -43.54 20.94
CA LEU A 20 9.64 -42.12 20.60
C LEU A 20 11.07 -41.74 20.16
N SER A 21 11.65 -42.58 19.30
CA SER A 21 12.68 -42.09 18.37
C SER A 21 11.95 -41.47 17.19
N GLY A 22 12.09 -40.15 17.05
CA GLY A 22 11.73 -39.44 15.83
C GLY A 22 10.36 -38.78 15.86
N LEU A 23 10.29 -37.59 16.44
CA LEU A 23 9.36 -36.57 15.95
C LEU A 23 10.21 -35.49 15.30
N SER A 24 10.30 -35.57 13.98
CA SER A 24 10.95 -34.56 13.16
C SER A 24 10.20 -33.24 13.32
N GLN A 25 10.89 -32.23 13.85
CA GLN A 25 10.46 -30.85 13.71
C GLN A 25 10.54 -30.51 12.21
N ALA A 26 9.42 -30.59 11.49
CA ALA A 26 9.36 -30.06 10.14
C ALA A 26 9.08 -28.55 10.24
N SER A 27 10.16 -27.77 10.31
CA SER A 27 10.11 -26.32 10.16
C SER A 27 10.55 -25.99 8.73
N THR A 28 9.63 -25.48 7.92
CA THR A 28 9.99 -24.78 6.68
C THR A 28 9.34 -23.40 6.72
N ASN A 29 10.20 -22.37 6.76
CA ASN A 29 9.84 -20.97 6.86
C ASN A 29 9.55 -20.39 5.48
N THR A 30 8.28 -20.06 5.21
CA THR A 30 7.87 -19.18 4.11
C THR A 30 6.57 -18.50 4.52
N LYS A 31 6.52 -17.16 4.51
CA LYS A 31 5.34 -16.28 4.70
C LYS A 31 4.10 -16.97 5.29
N LYS A 32 3.83 -16.74 6.58
CA LYS A 32 3.06 -17.62 7.50
C LYS A 32 3.92 -18.78 7.96
N THR A 33 4.28 -18.88 9.24
CA THR A 33 4.89 -20.14 9.71
C THR A 33 3.93 -21.27 9.35
N GLY A 34 4.42 -22.31 8.66
CA GLY A 34 3.67 -23.55 8.53
C GLY A 34 3.19 -24.00 9.92
N PRO A 35 2.03 -24.66 10.03
CA PRO A 35 1.51 -25.09 11.32
C PRO A 35 2.55 -25.95 12.05
N VAL A 36 3.07 -25.48 13.18
CA VAL A 36 3.86 -26.33 14.07
C VAL A 36 2.87 -27.21 14.83
N ARG A 37 2.98 -28.52 14.61
CA ARG A 37 2.08 -29.51 15.21
C ARG A 37 2.80 -30.25 16.33
N ALA A 38 2.17 -30.33 17.49
CA ALA A 38 2.56 -31.25 18.54
C ALA A 38 1.44 -32.28 18.76
N LEU A 39 1.83 -33.54 18.88
CA LEU A 39 0.95 -34.64 19.26
C LEU A 39 1.34 -35.09 20.66
N ALA A 40 0.34 -35.27 21.52
CA ALA A 40 0.51 -35.88 22.83
C ALA A 40 -0.50 -37.02 22.98
N GLU A 41 -0.02 -38.21 23.32
CA GLU A 41 -0.86 -39.30 23.80
C GLU A 41 -0.73 -39.39 25.31
N VAL A 42 -1.86 -39.46 26.00
CA VAL A 42 -1.91 -39.58 27.46
C VAL A 42 -2.76 -40.78 27.81
N GLY A 43 -2.10 -41.84 28.32
CA GLY A 43 -2.76 -43.03 28.86
C GLY A 43 -3.09 -42.88 30.34
N PHE A 44 -4.23 -43.44 30.75
CA PHE A 44 -4.74 -43.38 32.13
C PHE A 44 -4.96 -44.79 32.70
N GLY A 45 -4.41 -45.03 33.90
CA GLY A 45 -4.52 -46.31 34.62
C GLY A 45 -5.36 -46.21 35.91
N SER A 46 -5.64 -47.36 36.52
CA SER A 46 -6.63 -47.55 37.61
C SER A 46 -6.33 -46.87 38.96
N ARG A 47 -5.21 -46.14 39.12
CA ARG A 47 -4.86 -45.44 40.38
C ARG A 47 -4.30 -44.03 40.13
N GLY A 48 -4.96 -43.03 40.73
CA GLY A 48 -4.47 -41.64 40.84
C GLY A 48 -4.97 -40.69 39.75
N SER A 49 -4.86 -39.38 40.00
CA SER A 49 -5.00 -38.35 38.97
C SER A 49 -3.67 -38.19 38.22
N ILE A 50 -3.71 -38.00 36.91
CA ILE A 50 -2.52 -37.84 36.07
C ILE A 50 -2.59 -36.50 35.36
N ARG A 51 -1.55 -35.68 35.51
CA ARG A 51 -1.32 -34.47 34.71
C ARG A 51 -0.13 -34.74 33.78
N ARG A 52 -0.31 -34.51 32.48
CA ARG A 52 0.76 -34.47 31.49
C ARG A 52 0.82 -33.10 30.87
N GLU A 53 2.02 -32.63 30.62
CA GLU A 53 2.26 -31.32 30.02
C GLU A 53 3.17 -31.47 28.81
N LYS A 54 2.93 -30.63 27.82
CA LYS A 54 3.80 -30.50 26.67
C LYS A 54 3.92 -29.04 26.30
N ILE A 55 5.15 -28.58 26.18
CA ILE A 55 5.44 -27.24 25.66
C ILE A 55 5.48 -27.35 24.14
N ILE A 56 4.79 -26.42 23.48
CA ILE A 56 4.88 -26.18 22.05
C ILE A 56 5.35 -24.75 21.84
N SER A 57 6.32 -24.56 20.95
CA SER A 57 6.96 -23.27 20.73
C SER A 57 7.06 -22.95 19.25
N LEU A 58 6.92 -21.67 18.91
CA LEU A 58 7.39 -21.11 17.64
C LEU A 58 8.65 -20.30 17.92
N SER A 59 9.62 -20.36 17.02
CA SER A 59 10.85 -19.59 17.08
C SER A 59 11.14 -18.93 15.73
N GLY A 60 12.02 -17.92 15.72
CA GLY A 60 12.32 -17.12 14.53
C GLY A 60 11.21 -16.12 14.18
N LEU A 61 10.42 -15.71 15.17
CA LEU A 61 9.40 -14.67 14.98
C LEU A 61 10.07 -13.30 14.81
N PRO A 62 9.52 -12.42 13.96
CA PRO A 62 10.05 -11.07 13.84
C PRO A 62 9.79 -10.28 15.12
N VAL A 63 10.80 -9.50 15.55
CA VAL A 63 10.78 -8.75 16.83
C VAL A 63 10.39 -7.28 16.67
N ASP A 64 10.32 -6.80 15.43
CA ASP A 64 10.11 -5.39 15.10
C ASP A 64 8.67 -5.09 14.67
N ARG A 65 7.77 -6.08 14.69
CA ARG A 65 6.41 -5.96 14.14
C ARG A 65 5.38 -6.76 14.92
N THR A 66 4.11 -6.45 14.69
CA THR A 66 2.99 -7.20 15.26
C THR A 66 2.95 -8.64 14.74
N VAL A 67 2.75 -9.62 15.64
CA VAL A 67 2.61 -11.04 15.29
C VAL A 67 1.28 -11.58 15.83
N LYS A 68 0.45 -12.13 14.96
CA LYS A 68 -0.77 -12.84 15.37
C LYS A 68 -0.46 -14.32 15.53
N VAL A 69 -0.81 -14.89 16.68
CA VAL A 69 -0.51 -16.29 17.01
C VAL A 69 -1.82 -17.05 17.28
N THR A 70 -2.11 -18.03 16.44
CA THR A 70 -3.27 -18.90 16.62
C THR A 70 -2.84 -20.25 17.18
N LEU A 71 -3.48 -20.69 18.26
CA LEU A 71 -3.31 -22.04 18.82
C LEU A 71 -4.63 -22.81 18.67
N SER A 72 -4.64 -23.79 17.78
CA SER A 72 -5.77 -24.71 17.59
C SER A 72 -5.51 -26.03 18.31
N ILE A 73 -6.49 -26.52 19.07
CA ILE A 73 -6.37 -27.77 19.83
C ILE A 73 -7.52 -28.71 19.48
N SER A 74 -7.20 -29.85 18.87
CA SER A 74 -8.14 -30.94 18.72
C SER A 74 -7.74 -32.10 19.63
N TYR A 75 -8.72 -32.83 20.14
CA TYR A 75 -8.43 -33.99 20.96
C TYR A 75 -9.47 -35.09 20.80
N TYR A 76 -9.00 -36.32 20.83
CA TYR A 76 -9.81 -37.52 20.78
C TYR A 76 -9.67 -38.28 22.09
N LEU A 77 -10.81 -38.60 22.71
CA LEU A 77 -10.86 -39.36 23.95
C LEU A 77 -11.40 -40.75 23.69
N GLU A 78 -10.58 -41.76 23.97
CA GLU A 78 -10.99 -43.16 24.03
C GLU A 78 -11.06 -43.57 25.50
N ALA A 79 -12.25 -43.53 26.11
CA ALA A 79 -12.45 -43.86 27.52
C ALA A 79 -13.30 -45.13 27.69
N LYS A 80 -12.91 -46.00 28.63
CA LYS A 80 -13.69 -47.17 29.09
C LYS A 80 -13.78 -47.16 30.62
N PRO A 81 -14.96 -47.39 31.24
CA PRO A 81 -16.26 -46.79 30.97
C PRO A 81 -16.41 -45.39 31.64
N VAL A 82 -15.44 -44.91 32.43
CA VAL A 82 -15.58 -43.63 33.14
C VAL A 82 -14.19 -43.05 33.43
N THR A 83 -13.87 -41.89 32.84
CA THR A 83 -12.66 -41.12 33.15
C THR A 83 -12.97 -39.64 32.95
N TYR A 84 -12.63 -38.79 33.93
CA TYR A 84 -12.67 -37.34 33.77
C TYR A 84 -11.40 -36.91 33.06
N VAL A 85 -11.49 -36.17 31.96
CA VAL A 85 -10.32 -35.62 31.25
C VAL A 85 -10.57 -34.16 30.89
N GLU A 86 -9.72 -33.29 31.42
CA GLU A 86 -9.61 -31.88 31.10
C GLU A 86 -8.39 -31.66 30.19
N VAL A 87 -8.56 -30.87 29.13
CA VAL A 87 -7.46 -30.40 28.28
C VAL A 87 -7.44 -28.88 28.37
N GLY A 88 -6.34 -28.30 28.81
CA GLY A 88 -6.21 -26.87 28.95
C GLY A 88 -4.90 -26.34 28.41
N VAL A 89 -4.84 -25.02 28.32
CA VAL A 89 -3.64 -24.29 27.91
C VAL A 89 -3.26 -23.36 29.04
N VAL A 90 -1.99 -23.42 29.43
CA VAL A 90 -1.39 -22.41 30.30
C VAL A 90 -0.34 -21.70 29.47
N GLU A 91 -0.62 -20.44 29.13
CA GLU A 91 0.43 -19.46 28.85
C GLU A 91 0.65 -18.64 30.13
N GLN A 92 1.87 -18.16 30.38
CA GLN A 92 2.21 -17.48 31.65
C GLN A 92 1.33 -16.25 31.97
N GLU A 93 0.57 -15.72 31.01
CA GLU A 93 -0.33 -14.57 31.20
C GLU A 93 -1.81 -14.82 30.84
N TRP A 94 -2.16 -15.98 30.25
CA TRP A 94 -3.53 -16.30 29.83
C TRP A 94 -3.96 -17.65 30.42
N LYS A 95 -4.72 -17.62 31.52
CA LYS A 95 -5.36 -18.82 32.07
C LYS A 95 -6.66 -19.07 31.34
N ASP A 96 -6.66 -20.02 30.41
CA ASP A 96 -7.87 -20.40 29.70
C ASP A 96 -7.97 -21.92 29.62
N SER A 97 -9.06 -22.46 30.20
CA SER A 97 -9.29 -23.90 30.32
C SER A 97 -10.43 -24.34 29.41
N LEU A 98 -10.20 -25.30 28.52
CA LEU A 98 -11.27 -26.03 27.82
C LEU A 98 -11.66 -27.26 28.66
N ALA A 99 -12.43 -27.05 29.72
CA ALA A 99 -12.90 -28.15 30.57
C ALA A 99 -14.05 -28.91 29.89
N HIS A 100 -13.97 -30.24 29.83
CA HIS A 100 -15.10 -31.07 29.41
C HIS A 100 -15.36 -32.23 30.38
N ASN A 101 -16.63 -32.38 30.75
CA ASN A 101 -17.13 -33.46 31.59
C ASN A 101 -17.95 -34.39 30.70
N GLY A 102 -17.59 -35.68 30.61
CA GLY A 102 -18.33 -36.62 29.76
C GLY A 102 -18.30 -38.05 30.27
N VAL A 103 -19.49 -38.64 30.42
CA VAL A 103 -19.73 -40.08 30.58
C VAL A 103 -20.22 -40.62 29.21
N GLY A 104 -19.64 -41.70 28.69
CA GLY A 104 -20.11 -42.36 27.45
C GLY A 104 -19.00 -42.75 26.44
N PRO A 105 -19.37 -43.29 25.25
CA PRO A 105 -18.45 -43.88 24.24
C PRO A 105 -17.44 -42.86 23.68
N PRO A 106 -16.41 -43.30 22.90
CA PRO A 106 -15.41 -42.40 22.33
C PRO A 106 -16.03 -41.20 21.62
N LYS A 107 -15.61 -39.99 21.97
CA LYS A 107 -16.10 -38.74 21.39
C LYS A 107 -14.94 -37.98 20.76
N TRP A 108 -15.09 -37.66 19.47
CA TRP A 108 -14.24 -36.67 18.79
C TRP A 108 -14.64 -35.26 19.21
N LYS A 109 -13.68 -34.45 19.66
CA LYS A 109 -13.90 -33.04 19.95
C LYS A 109 -12.76 -32.17 19.41
N SER A 110 -13.10 -30.95 19.03
CA SER A 110 -12.12 -29.97 18.58
C SER A 110 -12.53 -28.57 19.05
N GLY A 111 -11.54 -27.75 19.37
CA GLY A 111 -11.69 -26.35 19.69
C GLY A 111 -10.53 -25.54 19.12
N SER A 112 -10.76 -24.28 18.78
CA SER A 112 -9.67 -23.39 18.36
C SER A 112 -9.83 -22.07 19.09
N LYS A 113 -8.70 -21.51 19.54
CA LYS A 113 -8.67 -20.18 20.10
C LYS A 113 -7.50 -19.40 19.48
N SER A 114 -7.70 -18.10 19.29
CA SER A 114 -6.73 -17.24 18.63
C SER A 114 -6.34 -16.11 19.55
N TRP A 115 -5.06 -15.79 19.57
CA TRP A 115 -4.49 -14.71 20.35
C TRP A 115 -3.67 -13.78 19.45
N SER A 116 -3.46 -12.53 19.86
CA SER A 116 -2.61 -11.58 19.14
C SER A 116 -1.72 -10.86 20.12
N CYS A 117 -0.43 -10.82 19.84
CA CYS A 117 0.56 -10.15 20.67
C CYS A 117 1.39 -9.19 19.80
N THR A 118 1.57 -7.96 20.28
CA THR A 118 2.50 -7.03 19.66
C THR A 118 3.88 -7.28 20.25
N ASN A 119 4.87 -7.57 19.41
CA ASN A 119 6.25 -7.86 19.80
C ASN A 119 6.41 -9.02 20.81
N PRO A 120 6.06 -10.28 20.46
CA PRO A 120 6.22 -11.43 21.36
C PRO A 120 7.68 -11.79 21.71
N GLY A 121 8.67 -11.07 21.17
CA GLY A 121 10.05 -11.52 21.11
C GLY A 121 10.26 -12.57 20.01
N SER A 122 11.45 -13.17 19.95
CA SER A 122 11.85 -14.10 18.88
C SER A 122 11.15 -15.46 18.94
N SER A 123 10.35 -15.71 19.98
CA SER A 123 9.65 -16.97 20.20
C SER A 123 8.42 -16.81 21.09
N VAL A 124 7.41 -17.63 20.86
CA VAL A 124 6.25 -17.79 21.75
C VAL A 124 6.13 -19.25 22.15
N SER A 125 5.74 -19.52 23.39
CA SER A 125 5.61 -20.88 23.92
C SER A 125 4.33 -21.05 24.71
N PHE A 126 3.62 -22.14 24.47
CA PHE A 126 2.41 -22.51 25.20
C PHE A 126 2.63 -23.83 25.91
N THR A 127 2.22 -23.92 27.17
CA THR A 127 2.17 -25.19 27.90
C THR A 127 0.78 -25.77 27.75
N ILE A 128 0.66 -26.89 27.04
CA ILE A 128 -0.59 -27.63 26.94
C ILE A 128 -0.58 -28.68 28.02
N TYR A 129 -1.65 -28.75 28.80
CA TYR A 129 -1.80 -29.79 29.80
C TYR A 129 -3.03 -30.65 29.50
N ALA A 130 -2.89 -31.93 29.81
CA ALA A 130 -3.97 -32.89 29.90
C ALA A 130 -4.03 -33.35 31.35
N TYR A 131 -5.16 -33.15 31.99
CA TYR A 131 -5.42 -33.61 33.33
C TYR A 131 -6.53 -34.65 33.30
N ALA A 132 -6.28 -35.83 33.85
CA ALA A 132 -7.34 -36.79 34.12
C ALA A 132 -7.47 -37.04 35.61
N SER A 133 -8.71 -37.08 36.08
CA SER A 133 -9.02 -37.38 37.46
C SER A 133 -9.79 -38.70 37.57
N LYS A 134 -9.65 -39.31 38.75
CA LYS A 134 -10.21 -40.62 39.03
C LYS A 134 -11.73 -40.57 38.89
N SER A 135 -12.27 -41.45 38.06
CA SER A 135 -13.66 -41.85 38.14
C SER A 135 -13.89 -42.69 39.41
N TRP A 136 -14.98 -42.44 40.14
CA TRP A 136 -15.39 -43.28 41.28
C TRP A 136 -15.61 -44.75 40.90
N LYS A 137 -15.82 -45.07 39.61
CA LYS A 137 -16.17 -46.41 39.12
C LYS A 137 -14.99 -47.23 38.54
N GLY A 138 -13.79 -46.65 38.47
CA GLY A 138 -12.63 -47.29 37.81
C GLY A 138 -12.79 -47.33 36.29
N GLY A 139 -11.71 -47.04 35.57
CA GLY A 139 -11.68 -47.00 34.11
C GLY A 139 -10.29 -46.73 33.57
N GLU A 140 -10.05 -47.18 32.34
CA GLU A 140 -8.84 -46.91 31.57
C GLU A 140 -9.24 -46.09 30.34
N GLY A 141 -8.36 -45.19 29.92
CA GLY A 141 -8.61 -44.38 28.74
C GLY A 141 -7.33 -43.83 28.14
N THR A 142 -7.43 -43.35 26.91
CA THR A 142 -6.37 -42.64 26.20
C THR A 142 -6.92 -41.35 25.64
N ALA A 143 -6.21 -40.24 25.87
CA ALA A 143 -6.43 -38.98 25.18
C ALA A 143 -5.36 -38.79 24.11
N ARG A 144 -5.76 -38.57 22.86
CA ARG A 144 -4.89 -38.10 21.79
C ARG A 144 -5.14 -36.62 21.58
N ILE A 145 -4.14 -35.79 21.82
CA ILE A 145 -4.25 -34.33 21.73
C ILE A 145 -3.35 -33.87 20.60
N THR A 146 -3.92 -33.11 19.67
CA THR A 146 -3.19 -32.41 18.61
C THR A 146 -3.28 -30.92 18.89
N ALA A 147 -2.12 -30.29 19.07
CA ALA A 147 -2.02 -28.85 19.13
C ALA A 147 -1.30 -28.31 17.89
N THR A 148 -1.82 -27.23 17.34
CA THR A 148 -1.27 -26.57 16.16
C THR A 148 -1.04 -25.10 16.47
N LEU A 149 0.21 -24.66 16.41
CA LEU A 149 0.57 -23.24 16.44
C LEU A 149 0.74 -22.71 15.02
N LYS A 150 0.21 -21.51 14.78
CA LYS A 150 0.43 -20.73 13.57
C LYS A 150 0.73 -19.29 13.95
N ALA A 151 1.75 -18.70 13.34
CA ALA A 151 2.02 -17.28 13.40
C ALA A 151 1.86 -16.62 12.02
N GLU A 152 1.27 -15.43 12.03
CA GLU A 152 1.13 -14.55 10.88
C GLU A 152 1.60 -13.14 11.25
N TRP A 153 2.28 -12.45 10.35
CA TRP A 153 2.79 -11.10 10.56
C TRP A 153 2.66 -10.27 9.28
N PRO A 154 2.57 -8.94 9.40
CA PRO A 154 2.48 -8.04 8.26
C PRO A 154 3.85 -7.83 7.60
N ASP A 155 3.82 -7.37 6.35
CA ASP A 155 5.00 -6.78 5.72
C ASP A 155 5.18 -5.34 6.22
N VAL A 156 6.43 -4.89 6.32
CA VAL A 156 6.78 -3.55 6.79
C VAL A 156 7.17 -2.69 5.61
N VAL A 157 6.40 -1.62 5.39
CA VAL A 157 6.62 -0.68 4.30
C VAL A 157 6.96 0.69 4.87
N THR A 158 8.11 1.23 4.49
CA THR A 158 8.46 2.61 4.83
C THR A 158 8.07 3.53 3.69
N VAL A 159 7.18 4.47 3.97
CA VAL A 159 6.63 5.40 2.98
C VAL A 159 7.16 6.81 3.26
N ALA A 160 7.80 7.43 2.28
CA ALA A 160 8.41 8.75 2.40
C ALA A 160 8.12 9.64 1.19
N ALA A 161 8.27 10.94 1.39
CA ALA A 161 8.25 11.95 0.34
C ALA A 161 9.67 12.48 0.13
N GLY A 162 10.05 12.76 -1.12
CA GLY A 162 11.19 13.61 -1.44
C GLY A 162 10.87 15.10 -1.18
N GLU A 163 11.84 15.98 -1.48
CA GLU A 163 11.65 17.42 -1.39
C GLU A 163 10.50 17.90 -2.31
N GLY A 164 9.74 18.91 -1.87
CA GLY A 164 8.71 19.55 -2.69
C GLY A 164 7.34 18.87 -2.66
N GLY A 165 7.07 18.07 -1.64
CA GLY A 165 5.75 17.53 -1.38
C GLY A 165 5.69 16.63 -0.16
N SER A 166 4.52 16.05 0.05
CA SER A 166 4.25 15.10 1.13
C SER A 166 3.52 13.86 0.61
N VAL A 167 3.41 12.84 1.46
CA VAL A 167 2.67 11.60 1.16
C VAL A 167 1.74 11.24 2.30
N SER A 168 0.63 10.59 1.98
CA SER A 168 -0.31 10.02 2.95
C SER A 168 -0.80 8.64 2.50
N PRO A 169 -0.64 7.59 3.33
CA PRO A 169 0.07 7.56 4.61
C PRO A 169 1.60 7.73 4.47
N SER A 170 2.29 8.06 5.58
CA SER A 170 3.75 8.22 5.64
C SER A 170 4.36 7.48 6.83
N GLY A 171 5.68 7.32 6.83
CA GLY A 171 6.44 6.64 7.88
C GLY A 171 6.45 5.12 7.73
N ARG A 172 6.72 4.42 8.83
CA ARG A 172 6.76 2.96 8.88
C ARG A 172 5.34 2.40 9.06
N LEU A 173 4.90 1.56 8.12
CA LEU A 173 3.55 0.99 8.09
C LEU A 173 3.59 -0.53 8.11
N GLU A 174 2.67 -1.13 8.87
CA GLU A 174 2.43 -2.57 8.87
C GLU A 174 1.28 -2.90 7.91
N VAL A 175 1.58 -3.65 6.85
CA VAL A 175 0.63 -4.01 5.80
C VAL A 175 0.24 -5.48 5.92
N TRP A 176 -0.99 -5.72 6.35
CA TRP A 176 -1.57 -7.06 6.50
C TRP A 176 -2.19 -7.63 5.21
N GLY A 177 -2.32 -6.81 4.16
CA GLY A 177 -2.89 -7.19 2.87
C GLY A 177 -1.87 -7.12 1.73
N ASP A 178 -2.29 -7.49 0.54
CA ASP A 178 -1.41 -7.56 -0.65
C ASP A 178 -1.20 -6.20 -1.34
N TYR A 179 -1.93 -5.16 -0.93
CA TYR A 179 -1.91 -3.86 -1.57
C TYR A 179 -1.88 -2.72 -0.57
N LEU A 180 -1.17 -1.66 -0.95
CA LEU A 180 -1.13 -0.38 -0.25
C LEU A 180 -1.42 0.74 -1.26
N SER A 181 -2.24 1.71 -0.85
CA SER A 181 -2.49 2.93 -1.62
C SER A 181 -1.82 4.10 -0.91
N VAL A 182 -1.10 4.92 -1.67
CA VAL A 182 -0.41 6.11 -1.15
C VAL A 182 -0.71 7.30 -2.06
N ARG A 183 -1.08 8.42 -1.46
CA ARG A 183 -1.31 9.69 -2.16
C ARG A 183 -0.11 10.59 -2.00
N ALA A 184 0.45 11.06 -3.11
CA ALA A 184 1.43 12.15 -3.16
C ALA A 184 0.71 13.51 -3.27
N MET A 185 1.17 14.48 -2.50
CA MET A 185 0.65 15.84 -2.43
C MET A 185 1.80 16.81 -2.72
N PRO A 186 1.99 17.28 -3.97
CA PRO A 186 3.03 18.24 -4.30
C PRO A 186 2.81 19.58 -3.60
N ASP A 187 3.88 20.19 -3.14
CA ASP A 187 3.85 21.56 -2.60
C ASP A 187 3.68 22.60 -3.73
N PRO A 188 3.25 23.84 -3.41
CA PRO A 188 3.21 24.91 -4.39
C PRO A 188 4.55 25.08 -5.13
N GLY A 189 4.49 25.19 -6.46
CA GLY A 189 5.68 25.28 -7.30
C GLY A 189 6.36 23.93 -7.59
N TYR A 190 5.76 22.80 -7.19
CA TYR A 190 6.20 21.47 -7.57
C TYR A 190 5.10 20.70 -8.31
N LYS A 191 5.49 19.66 -9.03
CA LYS A 191 4.58 18.65 -9.57
C LYS A 191 5.08 17.25 -9.20
N PHE A 192 4.15 16.34 -8.96
CA PHE A 192 4.48 14.91 -8.84
C PHE A 192 5.19 14.45 -10.13
N ASP A 193 6.29 13.73 -9.96
CA ASP A 193 7.07 13.21 -11.07
C ASP A 193 6.86 11.70 -11.21
N HIS A 194 7.30 10.92 -10.21
CA HIS A 194 7.13 9.47 -10.20
C HIS A 194 7.26 8.87 -8.78
N TRP A 195 6.99 7.57 -8.67
CA TRP A 195 7.25 6.78 -7.46
C TRP A 195 8.51 5.95 -7.64
N GLU A 196 9.35 5.89 -6.61
CA GLU A 196 10.45 4.93 -6.50
C GLU A 196 10.09 3.87 -5.45
N VAL A 197 10.36 2.60 -5.75
CA VAL A 197 10.10 1.48 -4.84
C VAL A 197 11.30 0.55 -4.74
N SER A 198 11.44 -0.14 -3.61
CA SER A 198 12.48 -1.15 -3.40
C SER A 198 11.96 -2.33 -2.57
N GLY A 199 12.73 -3.43 -2.53
CA GLY A 199 12.39 -4.63 -1.78
C GLY A 199 11.23 -5.42 -2.41
N GLY A 200 10.30 -5.88 -1.58
CA GLY A 200 9.14 -6.68 -2.00
C GLY A 200 7.98 -5.87 -2.60
N ILE A 201 8.21 -4.62 -3.03
CA ILE A 201 7.18 -3.69 -3.47
C ILE A 201 7.22 -3.52 -5.00
N SER A 202 6.06 -3.56 -5.65
CA SER A 202 5.93 -3.27 -7.08
C SER A 202 4.80 -2.29 -7.36
N ILE A 203 5.02 -1.37 -8.30
CA ILE A 203 4.04 -0.34 -8.70
C ILE A 203 2.95 -0.97 -9.57
N VAL A 204 1.69 -0.71 -9.22
CA VAL A 204 0.50 -1.12 -9.99
C VAL A 204 -0.14 0.08 -10.68
N GLY A 205 -0.19 1.22 -9.98
CA GLY A 205 -0.64 2.49 -10.54
C GLY A 205 0.38 3.58 -10.25
N SER A 206 0.87 4.26 -11.29
CA SER A 206 1.97 5.24 -11.23
C SER A 206 1.50 6.69 -11.09
N SER A 207 0.20 6.95 -10.97
CA SER A 207 -0.33 8.29 -10.74
C SER A 207 0.03 8.81 -9.32
N ALA A 208 -0.20 10.11 -9.06
CA ALA A 208 -0.05 10.68 -7.72
C ALA A 208 -0.93 9.99 -6.66
N ASN A 209 -2.03 9.35 -7.07
CA ASN A 209 -2.73 8.35 -6.25
C ASN A 209 -2.16 6.97 -6.60
N GLY A 210 -1.02 6.65 -5.99
CA GLY A 210 -0.28 5.43 -6.25
C GLY A 210 -0.96 4.20 -5.64
N ARG A 211 -0.87 3.07 -6.35
CA ARG A 211 -1.26 1.75 -5.84
C ARG A 211 -0.09 0.79 -5.98
N PHE A 212 0.24 0.10 -4.91
CA PHE A 212 1.41 -0.77 -4.81
C PHE A 212 0.99 -2.16 -4.39
N ARG A 213 1.61 -3.17 -5.00
CA ARG A 213 1.52 -4.55 -4.55
C ARG A 213 2.65 -4.82 -3.57
N VAL A 214 2.31 -5.41 -2.43
CA VAL A 214 3.21 -5.71 -1.32
C VAL A 214 3.40 -7.22 -1.25
N LYS A 215 4.59 -7.69 -1.60
CA LYS A 215 5.00 -9.10 -1.53
C LYS A 215 6.11 -9.36 -0.51
N GLY A 216 6.61 -8.31 0.14
CA GLY A 216 7.58 -8.35 1.22
C GLY A 216 7.87 -6.94 1.71
N ASP A 217 8.73 -6.83 2.71
CA ASP A 217 9.21 -5.56 3.24
C ASP A 217 9.85 -4.69 2.14
N GLY A 218 9.75 -3.37 2.28
CA GLY A 218 10.38 -2.46 1.34
C GLY A 218 10.04 -1.01 1.57
N THR A 219 10.31 -0.19 0.56
CA THR A 219 10.16 1.26 0.63
C THR A 219 9.35 1.80 -0.52
N ILE A 220 8.59 2.87 -0.28
CA ILE A 220 7.91 3.66 -1.30
C ILE A 220 8.34 5.12 -1.10
N ARG A 221 8.82 5.77 -2.15
CA ARG A 221 9.24 7.18 -2.13
C ARG A 221 8.55 7.95 -3.25
N ALA A 222 7.83 9.03 -2.91
CA ALA A 222 7.33 9.98 -3.91
C ALA A 222 8.44 10.93 -4.34
N ILE A 223 8.60 11.11 -5.66
CA ILE A 223 9.51 12.09 -6.24
C ILE A 223 8.71 13.24 -6.83
N PHE A 224 9.12 14.45 -6.49
CA PHE A 224 8.55 15.68 -7.02
C PHE A 224 9.61 16.43 -7.80
N ARG A 225 9.19 17.16 -8.83
CA ARG A 225 10.05 18.06 -9.60
C ARG A 225 9.56 19.47 -9.45
N LYS A 226 10.50 20.40 -9.24
CA LYS A 226 10.23 21.83 -9.16
C LYS A 226 9.74 22.32 -10.52
N LEU A 227 8.64 23.06 -10.53
CA LEU A 227 8.17 23.77 -11.70
C LEU A 227 9.07 24.99 -11.95
N PRO A 228 9.33 25.34 -13.22
CA PRO A 228 9.95 26.63 -13.51
C PRO A 228 9.07 27.73 -12.90
N PRO A 229 9.67 28.76 -12.28
CA PRO A 229 8.91 29.85 -11.70
C PRO A 229 8.02 30.49 -12.79
N PRO A 230 6.76 30.84 -12.48
CA PRO A 230 6.01 31.73 -13.35
C PRO A 230 6.83 33.00 -13.51
N CYS A 231 6.87 33.54 -14.74
CA CYS A 231 7.80 34.58 -15.14
C CYS A 231 7.98 35.68 -14.07
N PRO A 232 9.20 35.86 -13.53
CA PRO A 232 9.40 36.68 -12.33
C PRO A 232 9.14 38.17 -12.58
N VAL A 233 9.22 38.61 -13.84
CA VAL A 233 8.90 39.97 -14.29
C VAL A 233 8.05 39.87 -15.55
N GLU A 234 6.94 40.60 -15.56
CA GLU A 234 6.09 40.78 -16.73
C GLU A 234 6.09 42.24 -17.17
N TYR A 235 6.03 42.45 -18.48
CA TYR A 235 5.84 43.75 -19.08
C TYR A 235 4.56 43.80 -19.89
N LYS A 236 3.96 44.98 -19.97
CA LYS A 236 2.74 45.25 -20.73
C LYS A 236 3.06 45.61 -22.18
N LEU A 237 2.35 45.00 -23.12
CA LEU A 237 2.28 45.46 -24.51
C LEU A 237 0.88 45.99 -24.78
N THR A 238 0.76 47.29 -25.02
CA THR A 238 -0.50 47.94 -25.40
C THR A 238 -0.53 48.17 -26.91
N ILE A 239 -1.43 47.48 -27.61
CA ILE A 239 -1.59 47.54 -29.05
C ILE A 239 -2.78 48.43 -29.43
N ALA A 240 -2.59 49.36 -30.35
CA ALA A 240 -3.62 50.27 -30.86
C ALA A 240 -3.55 50.41 -32.39
N VAL A 241 -4.60 50.97 -32.98
CA VAL A 241 -4.73 51.25 -34.42
C VAL A 241 -5.05 52.74 -34.62
N ARG A 242 -4.40 53.38 -35.59
CA ARG A 242 -4.64 54.79 -35.94
C ARG A 242 -4.70 55.01 -37.46
N PRO A 243 -5.73 55.70 -37.99
CA PRO A 243 -6.93 56.15 -37.29
C PRO A 243 -7.81 54.97 -36.83
N SER A 244 -8.67 55.20 -35.83
CA SER A 244 -9.58 54.17 -35.34
C SER A 244 -10.49 53.68 -36.49
N GLY A 245 -10.67 52.36 -36.60
CA GLY A 245 -11.45 51.77 -37.69
C GLY A 245 -10.75 51.76 -39.06
N ALA A 246 -9.44 52.00 -39.13
CA ALA A 246 -8.67 51.87 -40.38
C ALA A 246 -8.17 50.45 -40.68
N GLY A 247 -8.13 49.58 -39.66
CA GLY A 247 -7.65 48.21 -39.78
C GLY A 247 -7.69 47.46 -38.46
N THR A 248 -7.06 46.29 -38.44
CA THR A 248 -6.90 45.42 -37.27
C THR A 248 -5.44 45.03 -37.07
N THR A 249 -5.16 44.50 -35.89
CA THR A 249 -3.90 43.83 -35.58
C THR A 249 -4.16 42.39 -35.11
N SER A 250 -3.13 41.55 -35.16
CA SER A 250 -3.08 40.25 -34.48
C SER A 250 -1.81 40.19 -33.63
N PRO A 251 -1.89 40.11 -32.29
CA PRO A 251 -3.11 40.14 -31.46
C PRO A 251 -3.95 41.41 -31.67
N SER A 252 -5.26 41.33 -31.38
CA SER A 252 -6.17 42.48 -31.54
C SER A 252 -5.77 43.66 -30.66
N PRO A 253 -6.19 44.89 -30.97
CA PRO A 253 -5.93 46.04 -30.10
C PRO A 253 -6.36 45.77 -28.66
N GLY A 254 -5.50 46.09 -27.70
CA GLY A 254 -5.66 45.70 -26.31
C GLY A 254 -4.35 45.74 -25.52
N THR A 255 -4.42 45.43 -24.22
CA THR A 255 -3.23 45.34 -23.36
C THR A 255 -2.98 43.89 -22.96
N TYR A 256 -1.76 43.42 -23.21
CA TYR A 256 -1.31 42.05 -22.97
C TYR A 256 -0.13 42.05 -22.00
N ARG A 257 0.08 40.95 -21.27
CA ARG A 257 1.21 40.74 -20.36
C ARG A 257 2.09 39.64 -20.91
N TYR A 258 3.40 39.91 -20.97
CA TYR A 258 4.41 38.99 -21.47
C TYR A 258 5.60 38.95 -20.54
N CYS A 259 6.27 37.80 -20.48
CA CYS A 259 7.46 37.61 -19.67
C CYS A 259 8.62 38.47 -20.19
N ALA A 260 9.41 39.03 -19.28
CA ALA A 260 10.63 39.74 -19.63
C ALA A 260 11.55 38.89 -20.53
N GLY A 261 12.09 39.50 -21.59
CA GLY A 261 12.97 38.86 -22.58
C GLY A 261 12.25 38.06 -23.67
N THR A 262 10.92 37.96 -23.65
CA THR A 262 10.17 37.37 -24.77
C THR A 262 10.10 38.30 -25.97
N SER A 263 9.89 37.75 -27.17
CA SER A 263 9.66 38.51 -28.39
C SER A 263 8.25 38.23 -28.90
N VAL A 264 7.47 39.29 -29.10
CA VAL A 264 6.06 39.24 -29.50
C VAL A 264 5.91 39.75 -30.92
N THR A 265 5.42 38.89 -31.81
CA THR A 265 5.13 39.29 -33.20
C THR A 265 3.70 39.80 -33.31
N VAL A 266 3.55 40.99 -33.89
CA VAL A 266 2.28 41.62 -34.18
C VAL A 266 2.17 41.85 -35.69
N SER A 267 1.01 41.56 -36.27
CA SER A 267 0.72 41.83 -37.69
C SER A 267 -0.46 42.76 -37.84
N ALA A 268 -0.46 43.61 -38.87
CA ALA A 268 -1.51 44.56 -39.20
C ALA A 268 -2.23 44.18 -40.49
N SER A 269 -3.55 44.36 -40.52
CA SER A 269 -4.40 44.15 -41.69
C SER A 269 -5.26 45.39 -41.91
N ALA A 270 -5.19 45.99 -43.09
CA ALA A 270 -5.98 47.19 -43.40
C ALA A 270 -7.43 46.82 -43.74
N TYR A 271 -8.37 47.70 -43.37
CA TYR A 271 -9.74 47.64 -43.88
C TYR A 271 -9.86 48.29 -45.26
N LYS A 272 -11.00 48.07 -45.92
CA LYS A 272 -11.27 48.63 -47.25
C LYS A 272 -11.12 50.16 -47.24
N GLY A 273 -10.40 50.68 -48.23
CA GLY A 273 -10.12 52.12 -48.36
C GLY A 273 -8.91 52.59 -47.54
N TYR A 274 -8.20 51.69 -46.86
CA TYR A 274 -6.96 51.99 -46.14
C TYR A 274 -5.81 51.09 -46.62
N VAL A 275 -4.58 51.56 -46.38
CA VAL A 275 -3.35 50.81 -46.56
C VAL A 275 -2.52 50.93 -45.29
N PHE A 276 -1.91 49.84 -44.85
CA PHE A 276 -0.96 49.87 -43.75
C PHE A 276 0.23 50.74 -44.13
N ASP A 277 0.59 51.70 -43.27
CA ASP A 277 1.66 52.64 -43.53
C ASP A 277 2.93 52.25 -42.76
N HIS A 278 2.87 52.26 -41.43
CA HIS A 278 3.98 51.87 -40.56
C HIS A 278 3.53 51.55 -39.13
N TRP A 279 4.44 50.96 -38.35
CA TRP A 279 4.30 50.78 -36.91
C TRP A 279 4.94 51.95 -36.16
N GLU A 280 4.32 52.41 -35.09
CA GLU A 280 4.98 53.21 -34.06
C GLU A 280 5.16 52.39 -32.80
N LEU A 281 6.40 52.28 -32.31
CA LEU A 281 6.73 51.68 -31.03
C LEU A 281 7.17 52.80 -30.07
N ASP A 282 6.47 52.94 -28.96
CA ASP A 282 6.70 53.97 -27.94
C ASP A 282 6.74 55.41 -28.50
N GLY A 283 5.91 55.66 -29.51
CA GLY A 283 5.81 56.97 -30.18
C GLY A 283 6.88 57.24 -31.25
N ALA A 284 7.78 56.28 -31.52
CA ALA A 284 8.77 56.37 -32.60
C ALA A 284 8.42 55.43 -33.75
N SER A 285 8.70 55.84 -35.00
CA SER A 285 8.52 54.99 -36.16
C SER A 285 9.40 53.74 -36.07
N ALA A 286 8.78 52.56 -36.21
CA ALA A 286 9.39 51.25 -35.95
C ALA A 286 9.36 50.31 -37.17
N GLY A 287 9.07 50.86 -38.36
CA GLY A 287 9.14 50.15 -39.64
C GLY A 287 7.80 49.99 -40.35
N SER A 288 7.85 49.73 -41.66
CA SER A 288 6.70 49.67 -42.56
C SER A 288 6.31 48.26 -43.02
N SER A 289 6.95 47.23 -42.47
CA SER A 289 6.52 45.84 -42.69
C SER A 289 5.17 45.61 -42.02
N ALA A 290 4.27 44.89 -42.70
CA ALA A 290 2.95 44.53 -42.15
C ALA A 290 3.05 43.69 -40.86
N SER A 291 4.23 43.15 -40.54
CA SER A 291 4.51 42.51 -39.26
C SER A 291 5.76 43.09 -38.60
N ILE A 292 5.71 43.22 -37.28
CA ILE A 292 6.78 43.68 -36.39
C ILE A 292 6.96 42.70 -35.23
N THR A 293 8.19 42.58 -34.73
CA THR A 293 8.50 41.83 -33.51
C THR A 293 8.98 42.80 -32.43
N VAL A 294 8.33 42.77 -31.26
CA VAL A 294 8.64 43.60 -30.09
C VAL A 294 9.32 42.73 -29.02
N ALA A 295 10.53 43.11 -28.61
CA ALA A 295 11.18 42.49 -27.46
C ALA A 295 10.63 43.08 -26.17
N MET A 296 10.21 42.24 -25.23
CA MET A 296 9.58 42.66 -23.97
C MET A 296 10.64 42.87 -22.90
N ASP A 297 11.32 44.02 -22.92
CA ASP A 297 12.32 44.44 -21.93
C ASP A 297 11.81 45.54 -20.97
N ARG A 298 10.69 46.17 -21.32
CA ARG A 298 9.88 47.06 -20.48
C ARG A 298 8.44 47.13 -21.01
N ASP A 299 7.60 47.93 -20.37
CA ASP A 299 6.26 48.24 -20.89
C ASP A 299 6.39 49.00 -22.23
N HIS A 300 5.63 48.55 -23.24
CA HIS A 300 5.62 49.09 -24.60
C HIS A 300 4.22 49.50 -25.07
N SER A 301 4.16 50.55 -25.88
CA SER A 301 2.98 50.96 -26.66
C SER A 301 3.26 50.78 -28.15
N LEU A 302 2.47 49.94 -28.81
CA LEU A 302 2.58 49.67 -30.24
C LEU A 302 1.34 50.17 -30.98
N VAL A 303 1.52 51.02 -31.98
CA VAL A 303 0.43 51.57 -32.79
C VAL A 303 0.61 51.17 -34.25
N ALA A 304 -0.38 50.51 -34.83
CA ALA A 304 -0.46 50.32 -36.28
C ALA A 304 -1.02 51.59 -36.93
N VAL A 305 -0.23 52.25 -37.78
CA VAL A 305 -0.65 53.45 -38.51
C VAL A 305 -1.06 53.09 -39.93
N PHE A 306 -2.23 53.57 -40.35
CA PHE A 306 -2.80 53.38 -41.67
C PHE A 306 -3.06 54.71 -42.35
N LYS A 307 -3.06 54.72 -43.68
CA LYS A 307 -3.42 55.87 -44.52
C LYS A 307 -4.54 55.52 -45.48
N SER A 308 -5.31 56.53 -45.91
CA SER A 308 -6.36 56.37 -46.92
C SER A 308 -5.74 55.85 -48.22
N GLY A 309 -6.23 54.72 -48.70
CA GLY A 309 -5.89 54.17 -50.00
C GLY A 309 -6.61 54.99 -51.06
N GLY A 310 -5.91 55.96 -51.67
CA GLY A 310 -6.53 56.91 -52.61
C GLY A 310 -7.25 56.20 -53.75
N ASP A 311 -8.55 56.45 -53.87
CA ASP A 311 -9.37 56.08 -55.02
C ASP A 311 -9.09 57.06 -56.15
N ARG A 312 -8.15 56.73 -57.04
CA ARG A 312 -7.99 57.45 -58.31
C ARG A 312 -8.85 56.78 -59.37
N GLY A 313 -10.07 57.27 -59.53
CA GLY A 313 -11.00 56.89 -60.60
C GLY A 313 -12.16 57.87 -60.78
N GLY A 314 -11.85 59.14 -61.09
CA GLY A 314 -12.86 60.14 -61.46
C GLY A 314 -12.98 60.31 -62.99
N GLY A 315 -14.21 60.15 -63.51
CA GLY A 315 -14.88 61.10 -64.41
C GLY A 315 -14.59 61.13 -65.93
N GLY A 316 -15.65 60.90 -66.72
CA GLY A 316 -15.81 61.32 -68.12
C GLY A 316 -16.70 60.32 -68.88
N GLY A 317 -17.85 60.61 -69.47
CA GLY A 317 -18.50 61.85 -69.90
C GLY A 317 -19.27 61.47 -71.18
N GLY A 318 -20.61 61.51 -71.16
CA GLY A 318 -21.42 61.16 -72.33
C GLY A 318 -22.93 61.29 -72.08
N GLN A 319 -23.48 62.46 -72.44
CA GLN A 319 -24.92 62.70 -72.62
C GLN A 319 -25.31 62.44 -74.11
N PRO A 320 -26.62 62.45 -74.52
CA PRO A 320 -27.27 61.43 -75.32
C PRO A 320 -27.53 61.88 -76.78
N PRO A 321 -28.22 61.06 -77.60
CA PRO A 321 -29.56 61.45 -78.05
C PRO A 321 -30.49 60.21 -78.17
N GLY A 322 -31.81 60.29 -78.35
CA GLY A 322 -32.79 61.33 -78.63
C GLY A 322 -34.11 60.61 -78.94
#